data_AF-A0A9X2JTV8-F1
#
_entry.id   AF-A0A9X2JTV8-F1
#
_cell.length_a   1.000
_cell.length_b   1.000
_cell.length_c   1.000
_cell.angle_alpha   90.00
_cell.angle_beta   90.00
_cell.angle_gamma   90.00
#
_symmetry.space_group_name_H-M   'P 1'
#
loop_
_entity.id
_entity.type
_entity.pdbx_description
1 polymer ?
#
loop_
_entity_poly.entity_id
_entity_poly.type
_entity_poly.pdbx_seq_one_letter_code
_entity_poly.pdbx_strand_id
1 'polypeptide(L)'
;MKNFKMALPASLIAISMLTLSGCSEAETEKAESKAENTMQEAENKAENAMQETEEKAQEAKSYTEQKAEDAGEYVDDAVITTKVKAVIFEDDNLSSMDINVETSNGIVQLSGFVENEADIDTAENLAATVKGVKDIENDIQVREEN
;
A
#
# COMPACT_ATOMS: atom_id res chain seq x y z
N MET A 1 21.52 0.20 -18.84
CA MET A 1 21.21 -1.11 -19.44
C MET A 1 22.50 -1.93 -19.43
N LYS A 2 22.68 -2.81 -18.43
CA LYS A 2 23.94 -3.53 -18.20
C LYS A 2 23.72 -5.03 -18.38
N ASN A 3 24.03 -5.48 -19.59
CA ASN A 3 24.58 -6.77 -19.99
C ASN A 3 24.63 -7.89 -18.93
N PHE A 4 23.79 -8.92 -19.08
CA PHE A 4 24.03 -10.24 -18.51
C PHE A 4 24.04 -11.27 -19.65
N LYS A 5 25.24 -11.55 -20.15
CA LYS A 5 25.51 -12.56 -21.18
C LYS A 5 25.91 -13.83 -20.44
N MET A 6 24.92 -14.66 -20.12
CA MET A 6 25.09 -15.93 -19.41
C MET A 6 25.70 -16.96 -20.37
N ALA A 7 27.02 -17.13 -20.28
CA ALA A 7 27.73 -18.21 -20.96
C ALA A 7 27.66 -19.46 -20.08
N LEU A 8 26.95 -20.49 -20.54
CA LEU A 8 27.06 -21.86 -20.02
C LEU A 8 28.34 -22.51 -20.59
N PRO A 9 29.20 -23.14 -19.79
CA PRO A 9 30.28 -23.95 -20.33
C PRO A 9 29.70 -25.26 -20.89
N ALA A 10 29.71 -25.39 -22.21
CA ALA A 10 29.66 -26.66 -22.91
C ALA A 10 30.90 -27.49 -22.52
N SER A 11 30.77 -28.31 -21.47
CA SER A 11 31.72 -29.36 -21.12
C SER A 11 30.92 -30.63 -20.90
N LEU A 12 30.66 -31.39 -21.97
CA LEU A 12 31.42 -32.62 -22.24
C LEU A 12 31.52 -33.53 -21.00
N ILE A 13 30.39 -34.10 -20.57
CA ILE A 13 30.44 -35.41 -19.94
C ILE A 13 30.47 -36.42 -21.10
N ALA A 14 31.69 -36.81 -21.44
CA ALA A 14 31.97 -37.98 -22.22
C ALA A 14 31.36 -39.20 -21.51
N ILE A 15 30.19 -39.65 -21.96
CA ILE A 15 29.69 -40.98 -21.64
C ILE A 15 30.59 -41.96 -22.39
N SER A 16 31.62 -42.39 -21.67
CA SER A 16 32.47 -43.52 -21.97
C SER A 16 31.64 -44.69 -22.51
N MET A 17 31.94 -45.06 -23.76
CA MET A 17 31.48 -46.24 -24.47
C MET A 17 31.41 -47.49 -23.58
N LEU A 18 30.20 -47.98 -23.33
CA LEU A 18 29.92 -49.35 -22.86
C LEU A 18 29.49 -50.17 -24.08
N THR A 19 30.46 -50.51 -24.92
CA THR A 19 30.29 -51.57 -25.91
C THR A 19 30.94 -52.83 -25.37
N LEU A 20 30.16 -53.84 -25.00
CA LEU A 20 30.60 -55.23 -25.12
C LEU A 20 29.39 -56.16 -25.30
N SER A 21 29.35 -56.76 -26.49
CA SER A 21 28.70 -58.04 -26.81
C SER A 21 27.17 -58.10 -26.79
N GLY A 22 26.58 -57.65 -27.91
CA GLY A 22 25.39 -58.28 -28.48
C GLY A 22 24.05 -57.72 -28.04
N CYS A 23 23.42 -56.93 -28.90
CA CYS A 23 21.98 -56.96 -29.13
C CYS A 23 21.62 -56.23 -30.43
N SER A 24 20.58 -56.74 -31.10
CA SER A 24 20.01 -56.30 -32.37
C SER A 24 19.52 -54.85 -32.40
N GLU A 25 19.44 -54.29 -33.61
CA GLU A 25 18.94 -52.94 -33.99
C GLU A 25 17.45 -52.66 -33.71
N ALA A 26 16.97 -52.98 -32.52
CA ALA A 26 15.68 -52.48 -32.04
C ALA A 26 15.81 -52.21 -30.55
N GLU A 27 15.34 -51.03 -30.13
CA GLU A 27 15.25 -50.53 -28.74
C GLU A 27 16.29 -49.50 -28.28
N THR A 28 16.97 -48.81 -29.21
CA THR A 28 17.70 -47.55 -28.96
C THR A 28 16.84 -46.29 -29.15
N GLU A 29 15.58 -46.28 -28.69
CA GLU A 29 14.71 -45.10 -28.79
C GLU A 29 13.87 -44.82 -27.52
N LYS A 30 13.88 -45.72 -26.52
CA LYS A 30 12.94 -45.64 -25.37
C LYS A 30 13.58 -45.23 -24.03
N ALA A 31 14.86 -44.88 -24.03
CA ALA A 31 15.61 -44.51 -22.82
C ALA A 31 15.84 -42.99 -22.66
N GLU A 32 15.72 -42.20 -23.73
CA GLU A 32 15.94 -40.73 -23.68
C GLU A 32 14.65 -39.97 -23.29
N SER A 33 13.47 -40.33 -23.82
CA SER A 33 12.24 -39.57 -23.54
C SER A 33 11.69 -39.70 -22.11
N LYS A 34 12.20 -40.68 -21.35
CA LYS A 34 11.82 -40.86 -19.94
C LYS A 34 12.63 -39.96 -18.99
N ALA A 35 13.81 -39.50 -19.41
CA ALA A 35 14.65 -38.59 -18.62
C ALA A 35 14.22 -37.12 -18.79
N GLU A 36 13.72 -36.73 -19.96
CA GLU A 36 13.23 -35.36 -20.21
C GLU A 36 11.94 -35.05 -19.43
N ASN A 37 11.01 -36.02 -19.34
CA ASN A 37 9.73 -35.83 -18.63
C ASN A 37 9.89 -35.76 -17.10
N THR A 38 10.96 -36.32 -16.53
CA THR A 38 11.21 -36.26 -15.08
C THR A 38 11.92 -34.98 -14.63
N MET A 39 12.58 -34.26 -15.54
CA MET A 39 13.19 -32.95 -15.25
C MET A 39 12.19 -31.80 -15.43
N GLN A 40 11.27 -31.89 -16.39
CA GLN A 40 10.21 -30.89 -16.58
C GLN A 40 9.19 -30.85 -15.42
N GLU A 41 8.85 -31.99 -14.81
CA GLU A 41 7.99 -32.01 -13.61
C GLU A 41 8.69 -31.41 -12.38
N ALA A 42 10.02 -31.48 -12.31
CA ALA A 42 10.79 -30.91 -11.20
C ALA A 42 10.90 -29.38 -11.29
N GLU A 43 11.05 -28.81 -12.51
CA GLU A 43 11.06 -27.36 -12.74
C GLU A 43 9.68 -26.73 -12.51
N ASN A 44 8.62 -27.33 -13.06
CA ASN A 44 7.25 -26.83 -12.88
C ASN A 44 6.78 -26.88 -11.42
N LYS A 45 7.30 -27.82 -10.62
CA LYS A 45 6.99 -27.90 -9.18
C LYS A 45 7.79 -26.90 -8.34
N ALA A 46 8.95 -26.47 -8.83
CA ALA A 46 9.76 -25.43 -8.19
C ALA A 46 9.23 -24.01 -8.48
N GLU A 47 8.74 -23.74 -9.69
CA GLU A 47 8.14 -22.43 -10.05
C GLU A 47 6.83 -22.14 -9.29
N ASN A 48 5.94 -23.15 -9.19
CA ASN A 48 4.66 -22.99 -8.48
C ASN A 48 4.83 -22.79 -6.96
N ALA A 49 5.92 -23.33 -6.37
CA ALA A 49 6.20 -23.18 -4.94
C ALA A 49 6.75 -21.78 -4.58
N MET A 50 7.37 -21.07 -5.52
CA MET A 50 7.88 -19.71 -5.30
C MET A 50 6.78 -18.65 -5.46
N GLN A 51 5.84 -18.85 -6.38
CA GLN A 51 4.69 -17.95 -6.58
C GLN A 51 3.79 -17.86 -5.33
N GLU A 52 3.55 -18.98 -4.65
CA GLU A 52 2.73 -19.00 -3.42
C GLU A 52 3.40 -18.31 -2.21
N THR A 53 4.73 -18.12 -2.27
CA THR A 53 5.53 -17.51 -1.21
C THR A 53 5.66 -15.99 -1.37
N GLU A 54 5.56 -15.47 -2.59
CA GLU A 54 5.58 -14.03 -2.88
C GLU A 54 4.22 -13.34 -2.60
N GLU A 55 3.09 -13.97 -2.92
CA GLU A 55 1.76 -13.40 -2.64
C GLU A 55 1.49 -13.20 -1.14
N LYS A 56 1.81 -14.21 -0.30
CA LYS A 56 1.63 -14.12 1.16
C LYS A 56 2.60 -13.14 1.81
N ALA A 57 3.77 -12.92 1.22
CA ALA A 57 4.74 -11.92 1.69
C ALA A 57 4.37 -10.49 1.23
N GLN A 58 3.72 -10.35 0.08
CA GLN A 58 3.21 -9.08 -0.44
C GLN A 58 1.98 -8.59 0.34
N GLU A 59 1.06 -9.48 0.74
CA GLU A 59 -0.06 -9.14 1.62
C GLU A 59 0.41 -8.67 3.01
N ALA A 60 1.43 -9.32 3.58
CA ALA A 60 1.99 -8.91 4.86
C ALA A 60 2.72 -7.54 4.78
N LYS A 61 3.33 -7.21 3.64
CA LYS A 61 3.92 -5.89 3.40
C LYS A 61 2.87 -4.81 3.18
N SER A 62 1.84 -5.06 2.36
CA SER A 62 0.81 -4.05 2.13
C SER A 62 0.05 -3.72 3.41
N TYR A 63 -0.26 -4.72 4.26
CA TYR A 63 -0.90 -4.49 5.55
C TYR A 63 -0.03 -3.67 6.52
N THR A 64 1.29 -3.86 6.49
CA THR A 64 2.21 -3.10 7.37
C THR A 64 2.51 -1.70 6.85
N GLU A 65 2.56 -1.51 5.53
CA GLU A 65 2.67 -0.19 4.88
C GLU A 65 1.40 0.63 5.07
N GLN A 66 0.22 0.06 4.78
CA GLN A 66 -1.07 0.72 5.01
C GLN A 66 -1.23 1.13 6.46
N LYS A 67 -0.95 0.24 7.41
CA LYS A 67 -1.05 0.55 8.84
C LYS A 67 -0.06 1.63 9.29
N ALA A 68 1.11 1.72 8.66
CA ALA A 68 2.09 2.78 8.94
C ALA A 68 1.66 4.12 8.33
N GLU A 69 1.04 4.09 7.14
CA GLU A 69 0.43 5.25 6.48
C GLU A 69 -0.75 5.78 7.30
N ASP A 70 -1.69 4.93 7.69
CA ASP A 70 -2.84 5.26 8.56
C ASP A 70 -2.38 5.89 9.90
N ALA A 71 -1.32 5.34 10.50
CA ALA A 71 -0.76 5.88 11.74
C ALA A 71 -0.09 7.25 11.52
N GLY A 72 0.56 7.47 10.38
CA GLY A 72 1.11 8.76 9.99
C GLY A 72 -0.01 9.79 9.76
N GLU A 73 -1.05 9.41 9.03
CA GLU A 73 -2.21 10.24 8.75
C GLU A 73 -2.94 10.64 10.04
N TYR A 74 -3.15 9.71 10.98
CA TYR A 74 -3.75 10.03 12.28
C TYR A 74 -2.94 11.08 13.08
N VAL A 75 -1.61 10.99 13.04
CA VAL A 75 -0.74 11.97 13.72
C VAL A 75 -0.83 13.33 13.02
N ASP A 76 -0.81 13.35 11.69
CA ASP A 76 -0.95 14.57 10.90
C ASP A 76 -2.31 15.24 11.15
N ASP A 77 -3.39 14.46 11.18
CA ASP A 77 -4.76 14.92 11.45
C ASP A 77 -4.91 15.51 12.86
N ALA A 78 -4.29 14.89 13.87
CA ALA A 78 -4.30 15.42 15.23
C ALA A 78 -3.61 16.79 15.31
N VAL A 79 -2.52 16.97 14.57
CA VAL A 79 -1.80 18.25 14.46
C VAL A 79 -2.64 19.28 13.71
N ILE A 80 -3.29 18.90 12.61
CA ILE A 80 -4.21 19.76 11.85
C ILE A 80 -5.36 20.20 12.77
N THR A 81 -6.04 19.26 13.42
CA THR A 81 -7.13 19.52 14.37
C THR A 81 -6.71 20.54 15.43
N THR A 82 -5.54 20.33 16.06
CA THR A 82 -5.03 21.21 17.11
C THR A 82 -4.77 22.62 16.59
N LYS A 83 -4.22 22.75 15.38
CA LYS A 83 -3.98 24.06 14.75
C LYS A 83 -5.29 24.75 14.38
N VAL A 84 -6.25 24.04 13.82
CA VAL A 84 -7.58 24.58 13.49
C VAL A 84 -8.27 25.07 14.77
N LYS A 85 -8.27 24.27 15.84
CA LYS A 85 -8.79 24.68 17.15
C LYS A 85 -8.08 25.93 17.68
N ALA A 86 -6.76 26.02 17.51
CA ALA A 86 -6.00 27.19 17.95
C ALA A 86 -6.40 28.45 17.19
N VAL A 87 -6.47 28.44 15.86
CA VAL A 87 -6.81 29.64 15.07
C VAL A 87 -8.25 30.08 15.28
N ILE A 88 -9.18 29.16 15.51
CA ILE A 88 -10.57 29.49 15.87
C ILE A 88 -10.63 30.11 17.26
N PHE A 89 -9.85 29.56 18.20
CA PHE A 89 -9.78 30.09 19.57
C PHE A 89 -9.08 31.45 19.67
N GLU A 90 -8.22 31.79 18.70
CA GLU A 90 -7.59 33.11 18.59
C GLU A 90 -8.56 34.20 18.10
N ASP A 91 -9.70 33.83 17.51
CA ASP A 91 -10.73 34.78 17.10
C ASP A 91 -11.65 35.15 18.28
N ASP A 92 -11.77 36.45 18.55
CA ASP A 92 -12.53 36.95 19.71
C ASP A 92 -14.03 36.60 19.64
N ASN A 93 -14.62 36.51 18.44
CA ASN A 93 -16.04 36.19 18.28
C ASN A 93 -16.28 34.68 18.42
N LEU A 94 -15.38 33.85 17.88
CA LEU A 94 -15.54 32.39 17.88
C LEU A 94 -15.01 31.72 19.15
N SER A 95 -14.09 32.33 19.89
CA SER A 95 -13.47 31.77 21.10
C SER A 95 -14.46 31.44 22.23
N SER A 96 -15.60 32.15 22.27
CA SER A 96 -16.67 31.93 23.25
C SER A 96 -17.78 31.01 22.73
N MET A 97 -17.69 30.56 21.48
CA MET A 97 -18.69 29.72 20.82
C MET A 97 -18.43 28.24 21.04
N ASP A 98 -19.51 27.45 21.04
CA ASP A 98 -19.44 26.00 21.15
C ASP A 98 -19.12 25.39 19.78
N ILE A 99 -17.87 25.51 19.31
CA ILE A 99 -17.40 24.94 18.04
C ILE A 99 -16.53 23.72 18.31
N ASN A 100 -16.92 22.58 17.75
CA ASN A 100 -16.12 21.37 17.70
C ASN A 100 -15.40 21.24 16.36
N VAL A 101 -14.19 20.71 16.42
CA VAL A 101 -13.32 20.48 15.27
C VAL A 101 -12.80 19.07 15.34
N GLU A 102 -13.01 18.32 14.26
CA GLU A 102 -12.46 16.99 14.03
C GLU A 102 -11.75 16.98 12.68
N THR A 103 -10.75 16.12 12.53
CA THR A 103 -10.05 15.95 11.25
C THR A 103 -9.82 14.48 10.99
N SER A 104 -10.11 14.05 9.77
CA SER A 104 -9.91 12.69 9.30
C SER A 104 -9.42 12.72 7.86
N ASN A 105 -8.25 12.14 7.62
CA ASN A 105 -7.57 12.07 6.35
C ASN A 105 -7.37 13.46 5.69
N GLY A 106 -7.12 14.48 6.50
CA GLY A 106 -7.01 15.89 6.08
C GLY A 106 -8.33 16.60 5.77
N ILE A 107 -9.48 15.95 5.95
CA ILE A 107 -10.81 16.58 5.85
C ILE A 107 -11.19 17.08 7.24
N VAL A 108 -11.46 18.38 7.35
CA VAL A 108 -11.84 19.02 8.61
C VAL A 108 -13.36 19.08 8.71
N GLN A 109 -13.92 18.54 9.79
CA GLN A 109 -15.32 18.69 10.14
C GLN A 109 -15.47 19.76 11.21
N LEU A 110 -16.23 20.80 10.89
CA LEU A 110 -16.63 21.87 11.80
C LEU A 110 -18.09 21.66 12.20
N SER A 111 -18.38 21.65 13.49
CA SER A 111 -19.75 21.49 14.00
C SER A 111 -19.96 22.34 15.24
N GLY A 112 -21.21 22.66 15.56
CA GLY A 112 -21.54 23.42 16.77
C GLY A 112 -22.50 24.56 16.52
N PHE A 113 -22.44 25.57 17.39
CA PHE A 113 -23.34 26.72 17.35
C PHE A 113 -22.61 28.05 17.42
N VAL A 114 -23.05 29.00 16.60
CA VAL A 114 -22.57 30.40 16.57
C VAL A 114 -23.73 31.39 16.68
N GLU A 115 -23.43 32.68 16.87
CA GLU A 115 -24.44 33.72 17.05
C GLU A 115 -25.06 34.20 15.73
N ASN A 116 -24.31 34.15 14.62
CA ASN A 116 -24.77 34.64 13.32
C ASN A 116 -24.09 33.91 12.14
N GLU A 117 -24.60 34.10 10.93
CA GLU A 117 -24.05 33.44 9.72
C GLU A 117 -22.63 33.90 9.37
N ALA A 118 -22.23 35.14 9.69
CA ALA A 118 -20.89 35.62 9.39
C ALA A 118 -19.81 34.90 10.21
N ASP A 119 -20.16 34.41 11.41
CA ASP A 119 -19.30 33.59 12.24
C ASP A 119 -19.08 32.19 11.62
N ILE A 120 -20.07 31.65 10.90
CA ILE A 120 -19.94 30.39 10.15
C ILE A 120 -18.87 30.55 9.06
N ASP A 121 -19.00 31.60 8.25
CA ASP A 121 -18.03 31.90 7.19
C ASP A 121 -16.63 32.14 7.76
N THR A 122 -16.54 32.82 8.91
CA THR A 122 -15.26 33.12 9.56
C THR A 122 -14.58 31.84 10.05
N ALA A 123 -15.32 30.92 10.67
CA ALA A 123 -14.79 29.64 11.13
C ALA A 123 -14.23 28.80 9.96
N GLU A 124 -14.97 28.74 8.85
CA GLU A 124 -14.54 28.03 7.64
C GLU A 124 -13.27 28.63 7.03
N ASN A 125 -13.22 29.95 6.91
CA ASN A 125 -12.05 30.65 6.38
C ASN A 125 -10.81 30.47 7.26
N LEU A 126 -10.96 30.50 8.59
CA LEU A 126 -9.87 30.25 9.52
C LEU A 126 -9.36 28.81 9.41
N ALA A 127 -10.26 27.83 9.35
CA ALA A 127 -9.88 26.44 9.14
C ALA A 127 -9.11 26.24 7.82
N ALA A 128 -9.54 26.91 6.74
CA ALA A 128 -8.87 26.85 5.43
C ALA A 128 -7.45 27.42 5.42
N THR A 129 -7.10 28.28 6.38
CA THR A 129 -5.73 28.84 6.48
C THR A 129 -4.72 27.81 7.00
N VAL A 130 -5.18 26.73 7.63
CA VAL A 130 -4.31 25.73 8.24
C VAL A 130 -3.70 24.83 7.17
N LYS A 131 -2.36 24.79 7.14
CA LYS A 131 -1.63 23.91 6.22
C LYS A 131 -1.95 22.44 6.51
N GLY A 132 -2.33 21.70 5.46
CA GLY A 132 -2.62 20.27 5.51
C GLY A 132 -4.11 19.96 5.36
N VAL A 133 -4.97 20.96 5.51
CA VAL A 133 -6.41 20.85 5.22
C VAL A 133 -6.59 20.61 3.71
N LYS A 134 -7.26 19.52 3.38
CA LYS A 134 -7.59 19.11 2.01
C LYS A 134 -9.01 19.54 1.64
N ASP A 135 -9.93 19.44 2.59
CA ASP A 135 -11.33 19.78 2.43
C ASP A 135 -11.96 20.17 3.77
N ILE A 136 -13.09 20.86 3.74
CA ILE A 136 -13.82 21.32 4.93
C ILE A 136 -15.30 20.98 4.78
N GLU A 137 -15.81 20.26 5.76
CA GLU A 137 -17.23 19.97 5.94
C GLU A 137 -17.76 20.83 7.09
N ASN A 138 -18.67 21.76 6.78
CA ASN A 138 -19.18 22.73 7.73
C ASN A 138 -20.63 22.44 8.11
N ASP A 139 -20.83 21.94 9.33
CA ASP A 139 -22.11 21.61 9.95
C ASP A 139 -22.44 22.58 11.12
N ILE A 140 -21.80 23.76 11.18
CA ILE A 140 -22.10 24.78 12.18
C ILE A 140 -23.50 25.36 11.94
N GLN A 141 -24.25 25.61 13.02
CA GLN A 141 -25.59 26.20 12.95
C GLN A 141 -25.66 27.53 13.72
N VAL A 142 -26.50 28.45 13.27
CA VAL A 142 -26.81 29.67 14.02
C VAL A 142 -27.74 29.31 15.17
N ARG A 143 -27.43 29.79 16.38
CA ARG A 143 -28.29 29.62 17.55
C ARG A 143 -29.55 30.47 17.38
N GLU A 144 -30.69 29.83 17.18
CA GLU A 144 -31.98 30.53 17.23
C GLU A 144 -32.33 30.87 18.69
N GLU A 145 -32.18 32.15 19.06
CA GLU A 145 -32.75 32.65 20.32
C GLU A 145 -34.28 32.68 20.20
N ASN A 146 -34.96 31.94 21.09
CA ASN A 146 -36.42 31.92 21.23
C ASN A 146 -36.88 32.80 22.41
#